data_AF-A0A151K3F3-F1
#
_entry.id   AF-A0A151K3F3-F1
#
_cell.length_a   1.000
_cell.length_b   1.000
_cell.length_c   1.000
_cell.angle_alpha   90.00
_cell.angle_beta   90.00
_cell.angle_gamma   90.00
#
_symmetry.space_group_name_H-M   'P 1'
#
loop_
_entity.id
_entity.type
_entity.pdbx_description
1 polymer ?
#
loop_
_entity_poly.entity_id
_entity_poly.type
_entity_poly.pdbx_seq_one_letter_code
_entity_poly.pdbx_strand_id
1 'polypeptide(L)' 'TNVLYDEKLDFIAWKFEMAFMIARKIAHQYIGNLIAQPSWFYLWLNEGIAAFLAMKTVNQVVLYK' A
#
# COMPACT_ATOMS: atom_id res chain seq x y z
N THR A 1 3.77 12.50 -5.14
CA THR A 1 2.62 11.56 -5.07
C THR A 1 1.35 12.36 -4.97
N ASN A 2 0.54 12.35 -6.02
CA ASN A 2 -0.80 12.92 -6.00
C ASN A 2 -1.74 11.88 -5.38
N VAL A 3 -2.57 12.29 -4.41
CA VAL A 3 -3.44 11.39 -3.61
C VAL A 3 -4.93 11.69 -3.84
N LEU A 4 -5.20 12.52 -4.84
CA LEU A 4 -6.54 12.97 -5.20
C LEU A 4 -7.16 12.02 -6.21
N TYR A 5 -8.42 11.65 -5.95
CA TYR A 5 -9.28 10.89 -6.84
C TYR A 5 -10.52 11.69 -7.18
N ASP A 6 -10.84 11.81 -8.47
CA ASP A 6 -12.11 12.29 -8.97
C ASP A 6 -12.79 11.20 -9.80
N GLU A 7 -13.94 10.71 -9.34
CA GLU A 7 -14.71 9.65 -10.01
C GLU A 7 -15.16 10.01 -11.43
N LYS A 8 -15.26 11.31 -11.76
CA LYS A 8 -15.68 11.78 -13.10
C LYS A 8 -14.52 11.93 -14.08
N LEU A 9 -13.30 12.11 -13.58
CA LEU A 9 -12.13 12.44 -14.40
C LEU A 9 -11.11 11.29 -14.44
N ASP A 10 -11.04 10.48 -13.39
CA ASP A 10 -9.97 9.51 -13.20
C ASP A 10 -10.38 8.08 -13.56
N PHE A 11 -9.45 7.37 -14.18
CA PHE A 11 -9.61 5.95 -14.50
C PHE A 11 -9.68 5.08 -13.24
N ILE A 12 -10.38 3.94 -13.35
CA ILE A 12 -10.46 2.93 -12.28
C ILE A 12 -9.07 2.44 -11.87
N ALA A 13 -8.12 2.36 -12.82
CA ALA A 13 -6.73 2.03 -12.53
C ALA A 13 -6.09 3.01 -11.53
N TRP A 14 -6.37 4.30 -11.65
CA TRP A 14 -5.87 5.33 -10.74
C TRP A 14 -6.43 5.17 -9.33
N LYS A 15 -7.73 4.83 -9.22
CA LYS A 15 -8.38 4.49 -7.94
C LYS A 15 -7.68 3.29 -7.26
N PHE A 16 -7.35 2.26 -8.04
CA PHE A 16 -6.65 1.07 -7.57
C PHE A 16 -5.23 1.39 -7.10
N GLU A 17 -4.50 2.18 -7.87
CA GLU A 17 -3.13 2.59 -7.56
C GLU A 17 -3.08 3.45 -6.29
N MET A 18 -4.02 4.39 -6.13
CA MET A 18 -4.13 5.16 -4.89
C MET A 18 -4.50 4.31 -3.69
N ALA A 19 -5.48 3.42 -3.82
CA ALA A 19 -5.85 2.50 -2.74
C ALA A 19 -4.64 1.64 -2.32
N PHE A 20 -3.86 1.15 -3.29
CA PHE A 20 -2.63 0.40 -3.05
C PHE A 20 -1.56 1.24 -2.35
N MET A 21 -1.30 2.47 -2.81
CA MET A 21 -0.33 3.37 -2.17
C MET A 21 -0.71 3.68 -0.72
N ILE A 22 -1.98 3.97 -0.45
CA ILE A 22 -2.48 4.24 0.91
C ILE A 22 -2.29 3.00 1.78
N ALA A 23 -2.76 1.84 1.32
CA ALA A 23 -2.64 0.59 2.07
C ALA A 23 -1.17 0.22 2.35
N ARG A 24 -0.28 0.43 1.38
CA ARG A 24 1.16 0.18 1.52
C ARG A 24 1.79 1.09 2.57
N LYS A 25 1.48 2.38 2.57
CA LYS A 25 1.97 3.31 3.60
C LYS A 25 1.46 2.96 5.00
N ILE A 26 0.20 2.55 5.11
CA ILE A 26 -0.36 2.08 6.38
C ILE A 26 0.39 0.82 6.84
N ALA A 27 0.57 -0.18 5.96
CA ALA A 27 1.32 -1.40 6.27
C ALA A 27 2.78 -1.10 6.69
N HIS A 28 3.43 -0.15 6.02
CA HIS A 28 4.75 0.34 6.42
C HIS A 28 4.76 0.96 7.82
N GLN A 29 3.72 1.68 8.22
CA GLN A 29 3.64 2.25 9.56
C GLN A 29 3.55 1.15 10.63
N TYR A 30 2.88 0.04 10.34
CA TYR A 30 2.83 -1.12 11.24
C TYR A 30 4.15 -1.89 11.28
N ILE A 31 4.80 -2.10 10.13
CA ILE A 31 6.04 -2.90 10.05
C ILE A 31 7.26 -2.10 10.51
N GLY A 32 7.40 -0.87 10.03
CA GLY A 32 8.57 -0.03 10.27
C GLY A 32 8.71 0.44 11.72
N ASN A 33 7.60 0.52 12.47
CA ASN A 33 7.63 0.88 13.89
C ASN A 33 7.87 -0.34 14.82
N LEU A 34 7.55 -1.57 14.38
CA LEU A 34 7.72 -2.79 15.18
C LEU A 34 9.00 -3.57 14.86
N ILE A 35 9.48 -3.50 13.62
CA ILE A 35 10.69 -4.19 13.17
C ILE A 35 11.63 -3.14 12.58
N ALA A 36 12.36 -2.47 13.47
CA ALA A 36 13.46 -1.60 13.05
C ALA A 36 14.52 -2.47 12.37
N GLN A 37 14.73 -2.23 11.09
CA GLN A 37 15.51 -3.14 10.28
C GLN A 37 17.02 -2.92 10.49
N PRO A 38 17.83 -3.98 10.69
CA PRO A 38 19.21 -3.81 11.15
C PRO A 38 20.17 -3.31 10.06
N SER A 39 19.78 -3.35 8.78
CA SER A 39 20.61 -2.91 7.66
C SER A 39 19.77 -2.64 6.40
N TRP A 40 20.28 -1.78 5.51
CA TRP A 40 19.77 -1.55 4.16
C TRP A 40 19.64 -2.82 3.32
N PHE A 41 20.48 -3.83 3.59
CA PHE A 41 20.41 -5.13 2.92
C PHE A 41 19.02 -5.79 3.05
N TYR A 42 18.31 -5.54 4.14
CA TYR A 42 17.00 -6.12 4.37
C TYR A 42 15.87 -5.24 3.84
N LEU A 43 16.14 -4.05 3.25
CA LEU A 43 15.09 -3.07 2.88
C LEU A 43 13.98 -3.70 2.03
N TRP A 44 14.39 -4.58 1.12
CA TRP A 44 13.48 -5.33 0.25
C TRP A 44 12.46 -6.17 1.02
N LEU A 45 12.78 -6.67 2.23
CA LEU A 45 11.88 -7.49 3.04
C LEU A 45 10.74 -6.64 3.59
N ASN A 46 11.05 -5.50 4.20
CA ASN A 46 10.05 -4.56 4.68
C ASN A 46 9.17 -4.02 3.53
N GLU A 47 9.78 -3.65 2.41
CA GLU A 47 9.06 -3.19 1.21
C GLU A 47 8.19 -4.29 0.59
N GLY A 48 8.68 -5.53 0.57
CA GLY A 48 7.96 -6.69 0.05
C GLY A 48 6.75 -7.07 0.91
N ILE A 49 6.91 -7.11 2.23
CA ILE A 49 5.80 -7.40 3.16
C ILE A 49 4.73 -6.30 3.07
N ALA A 50 5.14 -5.03 3.04
CA ALA A 50 4.19 -3.92 2.91
C ALA A 50 3.42 -3.98 1.58
N ALA A 51 4.09 -4.29 0.47
CA ALA A 51 3.44 -4.47 -0.84
C ALA A 51 2.44 -5.64 -0.83
N PHE A 52 2.83 -6.77 -0.24
CA PHE A 52 1.97 -7.96 -0.14
C PHE A 52 0.70 -7.67 0.68
N LEU A 53 0.86 -7.07 1.87
CA LEU A 53 -0.27 -6.70 2.73
C LEU A 53 -1.17 -5.64 2.07
N ALA A 54 -0.59 -4.67 1.36
CA ALA A 54 -1.36 -3.69 0.61
C ALA A 54 -2.24 -4.34 -0.46
N MET A 55 -1.68 -5.24 -1.26
CA MET A 55 -2.42 -5.96 -2.30
C MET A 55 -3.57 -6.79 -1.70
N LYS A 56 -3.29 -7.53 -0.63
CA LYS A 56 -4.31 -8.31 0.08
C LYS A 56 -5.44 -7.43 0.62
N THR A 57 -5.09 -6.29 1.22
CA THR A 57 -6.06 -5.34 1.79
C THR A 57 -6.93 -4.72 0.71
N VAL A 58 -6.35 -4.22 -0.38
CA VAL A 58 -7.11 -3.64 -1.49
C VAL A 58 -8.02 -4.67 -2.12
N ASN A 59 -7.54 -5.91 -2.34
CA ASN A 59 -8.38 -6.98 -2.87
C ASN A 59 -9.57 -7.28 -1.96
N GLN A 60 -9.39 -7.35 -0.64
CA GLN A 60 -10.50 -7.50 0.30
C GLN A 60 -11.48 -6.32 0.22
N VAL A 61 -11.00 -5.08 0.24
CA VAL A 61 -11.87 -3.89 0.17
C VAL A 61 -12.67 -3.83 -1.13
N VAL A 62 -12.11 -4.29 -2.25
CA VAL A 62 -12.82 -4.36 -3.54
C VAL A 62 -13.85 -5.50 -3.57
N LEU A 63 -13.56 -6.64 -2.95
CA LEU A 63 -14.46 -7.80 -2.91
C LEU A 63 -15.62 -7.66 -1.92
N TYR A 64 -15.45 -6.88 -0.85
CA TYR A 64 -16.48 -6.63 0.17
C TYR A 64 -17.26 -5.33 -0.04
N LYS A 65 -17.06 -4.66 -1.19
CA LYS A 65 -17.87 -3.51 -1.64
C LYS A 65 -18.92 -3.96 -2.63
#